data_AF-A0A536EQS2-F1
#
_entry.id   AF-A0A536EQS2-F1
#
_cell.length_a   1.000
_cell.length_b   1.000
_cell.length_c   1.000
_cell.angle_alpha   90.00
_cell.angle_beta   90.00
_cell.angle_gamma   90.00
#
_symmetry.space_group_name_H-M   'P 1'
#
loop_
_entity.id
_entity.type
_entity.pdbx_description
1 polymer ?
#
loop_
_entity_poly.entity_id
_entity_poly.type
_entity_poly.pdbx_seq_one_letter_code
_entity_poly.pdbx_strand_id
1 'polypeptide(L)'
;MAEGRGRRHPRDGALARVHPPLARRVPLAGHAEGRPARACATPRAARQGLELRHRPRQLEGGSELRDTATRKADALAALEKQHDIWLATADVAGRPHIIAVSAWWDGTDLVVATRGASKTARNLAMNPSAKVARGAPSDAVVIDAQMIDSRAVEDSADLAGGFAAAVGWDPREVGEGWMFFRLRPVRIQAFRGYDEIGGRDVMVRSRWLA
;
A
#
# COMPACT_ATOMS: atom_id res chain seq x y z
N MET A 1 -55.22 -0.24 51.58
CA MET A 1 -54.89 -1.67 51.42
C MET A 1 -55.13 -2.05 49.98
N ALA A 2 -54.09 -2.02 49.14
CA ALA A 2 -53.98 -2.74 47.86
C ALA A 2 -52.58 -2.47 47.28
N GLU A 3 -51.80 -3.53 47.13
CA GLU A 3 -50.38 -3.57 46.81
C GLU A 3 -50.07 -3.23 45.33
N GLY A 4 -49.12 -2.31 45.13
CA GLY A 4 -48.53 -1.98 43.83
C GLY A 4 -47.32 -2.86 43.52
N ARG A 5 -47.45 -3.68 42.48
CA ARG A 5 -46.45 -4.61 41.95
C ARG A 5 -45.12 -3.91 41.63
N GLY A 6 -44.04 -4.38 42.27
CA GLY A 6 -42.67 -4.00 41.95
C GLY A 6 -42.25 -4.47 40.56
N ARG A 7 -41.86 -3.52 39.71
CA ARG A 7 -41.15 -3.80 38.45
C ARG A 7 -39.64 -3.72 38.72
N ARG A 8 -38.98 -4.87 38.67
CA ARG A 8 -37.52 -4.99 38.69
C ARG A 8 -36.94 -4.38 37.42
N HIS A 9 -35.92 -3.55 37.59
CA HIS A 9 -35.12 -2.94 36.53
C HIS A 9 -33.85 -3.79 36.37
N PRO A 10 -33.58 -4.44 35.23
CA PRO A 10 -32.27 -5.00 34.96
C PRO A 10 -31.44 -3.98 34.19
N ARG A 11 -30.58 -3.25 34.90
CA ARG A 11 -29.36 -2.67 34.33
C ARG A 11 -28.24 -3.63 34.67
N ASP A 12 -27.71 -4.31 33.67
CA ASP A 12 -26.29 -4.68 33.55
C ASP A 12 -26.10 -5.49 32.27
N GLY A 13 -25.78 -4.78 31.19
CA GLY A 13 -25.22 -5.34 29.96
C GLY A 13 -23.88 -4.67 29.72
N ALA A 14 -22.80 -5.32 30.14
CA ALA A 14 -21.44 -4.87 29.91
C ALA A 14 -21.15 -4.82 28.41
N LEU A 15 -21.02 -3.61 27.86
CA LEU A 15 -20.46 -3.39 26.53
C LEU A 15 -18.96 -3.67 26.58
N ALA A 16 -18.54 -4.76 25.94
CA ALA A 16 -17.14 -5.07 25.72
C ALA A 16 -16.49 -3.92 24.95
N ARG A 17 -15.56 -3.21 25.60
CA ARG A 17 -14.70 -2.22 24.97
C ARG A 17 -13.75 -2.94 24.02
N VAL A 18 -13.99 -2.84 22.72
CA VAL A 18 -13.01 -3.24 21.71
C VAL A 18 -11.92 -2.17 21.71
N HIS A 19 -10.76 -2.50 22.28
CA HIS A 19 -9.59 -1.64 22.24
C HIS A 19 -8.94 -1.74 20.85
N PRO A 20 -8.58 -0.62 20.20
CA PRO A 20 -7.70 -0.67 19.04
C PRO A 20 -6.33 -1.20 19.45
N PRO A 21 -5.60 -1.93 18.58
CA PRO A 21 -4.28 -2.43 18.91
C PRO A 21 -3.33 -1.27 19.20
N LEU A 22 -2.57 -1.39 20.30
CA LEU A 22 -1.55 -0.43 20.71
C LEU A 22 -0.57 -0.19 19.56
N ALA A 23 -0.51 1.06 19.09
CA ALA A 23 0.53 1.51 18.18
C ALA A 23 1.90 1.22 18.80
N ARG A 24 2.69 0.33 18.18
CA ARG A 24 4.10 0.16 18.52
C ARG A 24 4.79 1.51 18.31
N ARG A 25 5.22 2.14 19.40
CA ARG A 25 6.05 3.35 19.37
C ARG A 25 7.32 3.06 18.57
N VAL A 26 7.44 3.66 17.39
CA VAL A 26 8.70 3.74 16.65
C VAL A 26 9.56 4.78 17.37
N PRO A 27 10.79 4.47 17.81
CA PRO A 27 11.65 5.47 18.43
C PRO A 27 12.02 6.53 17.39
N LEU A 28 11.72 7.79 17.70
CA LEU A 28 12.33 8.94 17.04
C LEU A 28 13.84 8.88 17.31
N ALA A 29 14.65 8.80 16.25
CA ALA A 29 16.10 8.76 16.36
C ALA A 29 16.60 10.04 17.04
N GLY A 30 17.13 9.88 18.26
CA GLY A 30 17.86 10.92 18.97
C GLY A 30 19.17 11.23 18.27
N HIS A 31 19.56 12.50 18.30
CA HIS A 31 20.86 13.00 17.89
C HIS A 31 21.98 12.23 18.61
N ALA A 32 22.87 11.62 17.85
CA ALA A 32 24.12 11.04 18.35
C ALA A 32 25.30 11.87 17.85
N GLU A 33 25.90 12.63 18.76
CA GLU A 33 27.19 13.28 18.56
C GLU A 33 28.33 12.25 18.50
N GLY A 34 29.25 12.48 17.56
CA GLY A 34 30.70 12.24 17.65
C GLY A 34 31.22 10.90 18.16
N ARG A 35 31.57 9.98 17.24
CA ARG A 35 32.56 8.93 17.51
C ARG A 35 33.53 8.80 16.31
N PRO A 36 34.85 8.80 16.52
CA PRO A 36 35.81 8.82 15.40
C PRO A 36 35.85 7.49 14.64
N ALA A 37 36.13 7.61 13.34
CA ALA A 37 36.23 6.50 12.40
C ALA A 37 37.34 5.51 12.81
N ARG A 38 36.98 4.24 12.96
CA ARG A 38 37.94 3.14 13.04
C ARG A 38 38.32 2.68 11.64
N ALA A 39 39.61 2.52 11.43
CA ALA A 39 40.24 2.14 10.17
C ALA A 39 39.66 0.86 9.56
N CYS A 40 39.47 0.90 8.25
CA CYS A 40 38.99 -0.19 7.42
C CYS A 40 40.09 -1.26 7.28
N ALA A 41 39.88 -2.45 7.85
CA ALA A 41 40.71 -3.61 7.57
C ALA A 41 40.14 -4.35 6.35
N THR A 42 40.94 -4.49 5.29
CA THR A 42 40.60 -5.25 4.08
C THR A 42 40.39 -6.73 4.40
N PRO A 43 39.26 -7.36 4.03
CA PRO A 43 39.13 -8.80 4.11
C PRO A 43 39.87 -9.47 2.94
N ARG A 44 40.86 -10.27 3.31
CA ARG A 44 41.58 -11.21 2.44
C ARG A 44 40.58 -12.24 1.88
N ALA A 45 40.57 -12.37 0.56
CA ALA A 45 39.70 -13.27 -0.19
C ALA A 45 39.81 -14.74 0.28
N ALA A 46 38.71 -15.29 0.79
CA ALA A 46 38.49 -16.73 0.86
C ALA A 46 37.52 -17.10 -0.27
N ARG A 47 38.09 -17.56 -1.40
CA ARG A 47 37.32 -18.20 -2.47
C ARG A 47 36.93 -19.60 -1.99
N GLN A 48 35.73 -19.74 -1.43
CA GLN A 48 35.04 -21.02 -1.39
C GLN A 48 33.81 -20.90 -2.28
N GLY A 49 33.90 -21.53 -3.45
CA GLY A 49 32.80 -21.62 -4.40
C GLY A 49 31.67 -22.42 -3.77
N LEU A 50 30.64 -21.73 -3.31
CA LEU A 50 29.35 -22.33 -3.08
C LEU A 50 28.74 -22.58 -4.46
N GLU A 51 29.03 -23.74 -5.05
CA GLU A 51 28.25 -24.21 -6.19
C GLU A 51 26.81 -24.43 -5.70
N LEU A 52 25.99 -23.39 -5.86
CA LEU A 52 24.55 -23.52 -5.91
C LEU A 52 24.26 -24.47 -7.06
N ARG A 53 24.15 -25.76 -6.77
CA ARG A 53 23.59 -26.74 -7.69
C ARG A 53 22.17 -26.27 -7.98
N HIS A 54 22.02 -25.51 -9.05
CA HIS A 54 20.73 -25.26 -9.68
C HIS A 54 20.26 -26.63 -10.16
N ARG A 55 19.51 -27.34 -9.31
CA ARG A 55 18.58 -28.34 -9.84
C ARG A 55 17.59 -27.54 -10.67
N PRO A 56 17.52 -27.74 -12.00
CA PRO A 56 16.38 -27.23 -12.73
C PRO A 56 15.17 -27.84 -12.06
N ARG A 57 14.33 -27.00 -11.45
CA ARG A 57 13.00 -27.44 -11.04
C ARG A 57 12.34 -27.77 -12.36
N GLN A 58 12.17 -29.05 -12.64
CA GLN A 58 11.35 -29.51 -13.75
C GLN A 58 9.97 -28.93 -13.47
N LEU A 59 9.65 -27.82 -14.15
CA LEU A 59 8.34 -27.18 -14.12
C LEU A 59 7.43 -28.07 -14.95
N GLU A 60 7.06 -29.22 -14.39
CA GLU A 60 5.92 -29.98 -14.88
C GLU A 60 4.66 -29.25 -14.44
N GLY A 61 4.10 -28.53 -15.39
CA GLY A 61 2.96 -27.66 -15.21
C GLY A 61 3.07 -26.59 -16.28
N GLY A 62 2.54 -26.89 -17.47
CA GLY A 62 2.30 -25.86 -18.48
C GLY A 62 1.41 -24.80 -17.87
N SER A 63 2.00 -23.74 -17.32
CA SER A 63 1.26 -22.50 -17.10
C SER A 63 1.10 -21.93 -18.48
N GLU A 64 -0.06 -22.17 -19.08
CA GLU A 64 -0.50 -21.39 -20.23
C GLU A 64 -0.33 -19.91 -19.85
N LEU A 65 0.61 -19.23 -20.51
CA LEU A 65 0.94 -17.84 -20.21
C LEU A 65 -0.35 -17.04 -20.37
N ARG A 66 -0.72 -16.29 -19.33
CA ARG A 66 -1.96 -15.50 -19.39
C ARG A 66 -1.85 -14.49 -20.52
N ASP A 67 -2.89 -14.37 -21.32
CA ASP A 67 -3.02 -13.31 -22.32
C ASP A 67 -3.27 -11.95 -21.64
N THR A 68 -3.23 -10.88 -22.43
CA THR A 68 -3.41 -9.52 -21.92
C THR A 68 -4.79 -9.32 -21.29
N ALA A 69 -5.85 -9.90 -21.86
CA ALA A 69 -7.20 -9.81 -21.34
C ALA A 69 -7.34 -10.45 -19.94
N THR A 70 -6.78 -11.65 -19.76
CA THR A 70 -6.76 -12.34 -18.46
C THR A 70 -5.93 -11.58 -17.44
N ARG A 71 -4.73 -11.10 -17.83
CA ARG A 71 -3.89 -10.27 -16.93
C ARG A 71 -4.59 -9.00 -16.49
N LYS A 72 -5.33 -8.34 -17.39
CA LYS A 72 -6.13 -7.15 -17.10
C LYS A 72 -7.24 -7.45 -16.09
N ALA A 73 -8.02 -8.51 -16.33
CA ALA A 73 -9.09 -8.92 -15.44
C ALA A 73 -8.55 -9.25 -14.03
N ASP A 74 -7.44 -9.99 -13.95
CA ASP A 74 -6.77 -10.31 -12.70
C ASP A 74 -6.24 -9.05 -11.99
N ALA A 75 -5.66 -8.11 -12.74
CA ALA A 75 -5.15 -6.85 -12.17
C ALA A 75 -6.26 -6.01 -11.54
N LEU A 76 -7.41 -5.87 -12.23
CA LEU A 76 -8.60 -5.18 -11.74
C LEU A 76 -9.17 -5.86 -10.51
N ALA A 77 -9.41 -7.17 -10.58
CA ALA A 77 -9.96 -7.93 -9.46
C ALA A 77 -9.10 -7.80 -8.19
N ALA A 78 -7.77 -7.73 -8.35
CA ALA A 78 -6.88 -7.57 -7.23
C ALA A 78 -6.71 -6.11 -6.77
N LEU A 79 -7.04 -5.11 -7.59
CA LEU A 79 -7.18 -3.71 -7.15
C LEU A 79 -8.48 -3.51 -6.35
N GLU A 80 -9.56 -4.21 -6.73
CA GLU A 80 -10.85 -4.14 -6.05
C GLU A 80 -10.82 -4.82 -4.67
N LYS A 81 -10.08 -5.93 -4.53
CA LYS A 81 -10.08 -6.77 -3.32
C LYS A 81 -9.12 -6.34 -2.21
N GLN A 82 -8.08 -5.58 -2.52
CA GLN A 82 -6.99 -5.33 -1.58
C GLN A 82 -6.84 -3.85 -1.28
N HIS A 83 -6.89 -3.55 0.01
CA HIS A 83 -6.98 -2.18 0.52
C HIS A 83 -5.68 -1.63 1.07
N ASP A 84 -4.57 -2.36 0.95
CA ASP A 84 -3.22 -1.92 1.34
C ASP A 84 -2.23 -2.13 0.19
N ILE A 85 -1.38 -1.14 -0.03
CA ILE A 85 -0.39 -1.12 -1.11
C ILE A 85 0.96 -0.61 -0.62
N TRP A 86 2.01 -0.95 -1.35
CA TRP A 86 3.30 -0.27 -1.25
C TRP A 86 3.28 0.96 -2.13
N LEU A 87 3.45 2.15 -1.53
CA LEU A 87 3.53 3.42 -2.24
C LEU A 87 4.95 3.97 -2.15
N ALA A 88 5.61 4.11 -3.30
CA ALA A 88 6.89 4.75 -3.44
C ALA A 88 6.76 6.11 -4.13
N THR A 89 7.43 7.10 -3.54
CA THR A 89 7.54 8.49 -4.03
C THR A 89 9.01 8.91 -3.99
N ALA A 90 9.34 10.05 -4.59
CA ALA A 90 10.69 10.62 -4.49
C ALA A 90 10.63 12.11 -4.20
N ASP A 91 11.66 12.62 -3.52
CA ASP A 91 11.83 14.07 -3.42
C ASP A 91 12.30 14.66 -4.77
N VAL A 92 12.41 15.98 -4.85
CA VAL A 92 12.87 16.69 -6.06
C VAL A 92 14.30 16.34 -6.49
N ALA A 93 15.11 15.81 -5.58
CA ALA A 93 16.46 15.32 -5.86
C ALA A 93 16.47 13.84 -6.26
N GLY A 94 15.30 13.20 -6.36
CA GLY A 94 15.15 11.80 -6.74
C GLY A 94 15.38 10.80 -5.60
N ARG A 95 15.46 11.24 -4.32
CA ARG A 95 15.66 10.30 -3.21
C ARG A 95 14.36 9.53 -2.93
N PRO A 96 14.40 8.19 -2.96
CA PRO A 96 13.20 7.38 -2.80
C PRO A 96 12.67 7.40 -1.37
N HIS A 97 11.35 7.27 -1.24
CA HIS A 97 10.64 7.07 0.01
C HIS A 97 9.48 6.10 -0.24
N ILE A 98 9.37 5.05 0.58
CA ILE A 98 8.35 4.01 0.44
C ILE A 98 7.62 3.81 1.77
N ILE A 99 6.30 3.66 1.70
CA ILE A 99 5.45 3.34 2.84
C ILE A 99 4.44 2.24 2.46
N ALA A 100 4.01 1.47 3.45
CA ALA A 100 2.74 0.74 3.35
C ALA A 100 1.61 1.74 3.65
N VAL A 101 0.58 1.74 2.83
CA VAL A 101 -0.54 2.68 2.98
C VAL A 101 -1.83 2.03 2.54
N SER A 102 -2.92 2.40 3.20
CA SER A 102 -4.24 1.98 2.77
C SER A 102 -4.68 2.76 1.53
N ALA A 103 -5.27 2.05 0.58
CA ALA A 103 -5.70 2.55 -0.70
C ALA A 103 -7.02 1.92 -1.13
N TRP A 104 -7.80 2.69 -1.88
CA TRP A 104 -9.04 2.26 -2.48
C TRP A 104 -9.00 2.51 -3.99
N TRP A 105 -9.44 1.54 -4.78
CA TRP A 105 -9.66 1.69 -6.21
C TRP A 105 -11.08 2.19 -6.46
N ASP A 106 -11.24 3.42 -6.96
CA ASP A 106 -12.56 4.03 -7.22
C ASP A 106 -13.19 3.61 -8.56
N GLY A 107 -12.56 2.65 -9.26
CA GLY A 107 -12.90 2.24 -10.62
C GLY A 107 -12.01 2.87 -11.70
N THR A 108 -11.35 3.99 -11.39
CA THR A 108 -10.51 4.74 -12.35
C THR A 108 -9.15 5.12 -11.77
N ASP A 109 -9.13 5.63 -10.55
CA ASP A 109 -7.97 6.17 -9.85
C ASP A 109 -7.79 5.45 -8.50
N LEU A 110 -6.56 5.43 -8.00
CA LEU A 110 -6.25 4.98 -6.65
C LEU A 110 -6.38 6.15 -5.68
N VAL A 111 -7.21 6.00 -4.65
CA VAL A 111 -7.38 6.95 -3.57
C VAL A 111 -6.58 6.47 -2.36
N VAL A 112 -5.60 7.26 -1.93
CA VAL A 112 -4.72 6.95 -0.80
C VAL A 112 -4.95 7.95 0.32
N ALA A 113 -4.98 7.49 1.57
CA ALA A 113 -5.06 8.37 2.74
C ALA A 113 -3.72 8.41 3.51
N THR A 114 -3.19 9.61 3.75
CA THR A 114 -2.05 9.81 4.66
C THR A 114 -2.06 11.21 5.29
N ARG A 115 -1.24 11.44 6.31
CA ARG A 115 -1.11 12.76 6.94
C ARG A 115 -0.52 13.77 5.95
N GLY A 116 -1.08 14.97 5.87
CA GLY A 116 -0.59 16.05 4.99
C GLY A 116 0.82 16.51 5.33
N ALA A 117 1.24 16.39 6.59
CA ALA A 117 2.61 16.69 7.03
C ALA A 117 3.64 15.58 6.72
N SER A 118 3.23 14.46 6.11
CA SER A 118 4.11 13.33 5.82
C SER A 118 5.13 13.64 4.71
N LYS A 119 6.21 12.85 4.67
CA LYS A 119 7.19 12.92 3.58
C LYS A 119 6.56 12.53 2.24
N THR A 120 5.66 11.54 2.23
CA THR A 120 4.89 11.16 1.04
C THR A 120 4.07 12.33 0.50
N ALA A 121 3.31 13.03 1.34
CA ALA A 121 2.51 14.18 0.93
C ALA A 121 3.38 15.30 0.35
N ARG A 122 4.49 15.64 1.02
CA ARG A 122 5.46 16.63 0.52
C ARG A 122 6.09 16.23 -0.81
N ASN A 123 6.47 14.96 -0.95
CA ASN A 123 7.04 14.43 -2.18
C ASN A 123 6.04 14.57 -3.33
N LEU A 124 4.78 14.13 -3.14
CA LEU A 124 3.73 14.19 -4.16
C LEU A 124 3.40 15.64 -4.57
N ALA A 125 3.42 16.58 -3.64
CA ALA A 125 3.18 18.00 -3.93
C ALA A 125 4.28 18.60 -4.84
N MET A 126 5.52 18.18 -4.66
CA MET A 126 6.66 18.69 -5.44
C MET A 126 6.95 17.89 -6.71
N ASN A 127 6.63 16.59 -6.69
CA ASN A 127 6.78 15.65 -7.79
C ASN A 127 5.58 14.70 -7.76
N PRO A 128 4.60 14.87 -8.66
CA PRO A 128 3.36 14.09 -8.63
C PRO A 128 3.55 12.64 -9.06
N SER A 129 4.77 12.19 -9.38
CA SER A 129 5.03 10.81 -9.81
C SER A 129 5.08 9.86 -8.62
N ALA A 130 4.38 8.72 -8.76
CA ALA A 130 4.39 7.64 -7.79
C ALA A 130 4.58 6.28 -8.47
N LYS A 131 5.14 5.33 -7.72
CA LYS A 131 5.16 3.91 -8.04
C LYS A 131 4.36 3.18 -6.98
N VAL A 132 3.41 2.37 -7.40
CA VAL A 132 2.60 1.54 -6.51
C VAL A 132 2.90 0.07 -6.82
N ALA A 133 3.02 -0.74 -5.78
CA ALA A 133 3.19 -2.18 -5.93
C ALA A 133 2.29 -2.95 -4.98
N ARG A 134 1.79 -4.10 -5.45
CA ARG A 134 1.00 -5.06 -4.69
C ARG A 134 1.39 -6.48 -5.07
N GLY A 135 1.21 -7.39 -4.11
CA GLY A 135 1.36 -8.82 -4.31
C GLY A 135 2.77 -9.32 -4.00
N ALA A 136 2.92 -10.64 -4.04
CA ALA A 136 4.22 -11.28 -3.93
C ALA A 136 4.94 -11.18 -5.29
N PRO A 137 6.28 -11.29 -5.35
CA PRO A 137 6.99 -11.34 -6.63
C PRO A 137 6.53 -12.47 -7.58
N SER A 138 5.85 -13.50 -7.06
CA SER A 138 5.23 -14.57 -7.83
C SER A 138 3.87 -14.22 -8.44
N ASP A 139 3.21 -13.14 -7.99
CA ASP A 139 1.96 -12.61 -8.52
C ASP A 139 1.86 -11.12 -8.17
N ALA A 140 2.47 -10.28 -9.03
CA ALA A 140 2.70 -8.88 -8.75
C ALA A 140 1.91 -7.98 -9.70
N VAL A 141 1.40 -6.89 -9.14
CA VAL A 141 0.92 -5.74 -9.91
C VAL A 141 1.73 -4.52 -9.54
N VAL A 142 2.38 -3.94 -10.55
CA VAL A 142 3.21 -2.73 -10.42
C VAL A 142 2.60 -1.64 -11.27
N ILE A 143 2.42 -0.47 -10.67
CA ILE A 143 1.68 0.64 -11.25
C ILE A 143 2.56 1.89 -11.23
N ASP A 144 2.70 2.50 -12.39
CA ASP A 144 3.19 3.87 -12.51
C ASP A 144 1.97 4.77 -12.39
N ALA A 145 1.97 5.71 -11.45
CA ALA A 145 0.84 6.61 -11.23
C ALA A 145 1.28 8.07 -11.14
N GLN A 146 0.35 8.97 -11.44
CA GLN A 146 0.51 10.41 -11.23
C GLN A 146 -0.57 10.91 -10.28
N MET A 147 -0.19 11.72 -9.28
CA MET A 147 -1.15 12.44 -8.46
C MET A 147 -1.86 13.49 -9.32
N ILE A 148 -3.19 13.40 -9.37
CA ILE A 148 -4.04 14.33 -10.11
C ILE A 148 -4.74 15.33 -9.21
N ASP A 149 -4.95 14.99 -7.95
CA ASP A 149 -5.66 15.81 -6.98
C ASP A 149 -5.28 15.39 -5.55
N SER A 150 -5.35 16.33 -4.61
CA SER A 150 -5.26 16.06 -3.18
C SER A 150 -6.22 16.96 -2.41
N ARG A 151 -6.89 16.39 -1.40
CA ARG A 151 -7.92 17.09 -0.61
C ARG A 151 -7.81 16.74 0.85
N ALA A 152 -8.17 17.69 1.72
CA ALA A 152 -8.42 17.39 3.11
C ALA A 152 -9.57 16.37 3.22
N VAL A 153 -9.43 15.42 4.13
CA VAL A 153 -10.44 14.38 4.34
C VAL A 153 -11.75 15.01 4.84
N GLU A 154 -11.62 16.05 5.67
CA GLU A 154 -12.71 16.81 6.26
C GLU A 154 -13.60 17.49 5.20
N ASP A 155 -13.00 17.89 4.07
CA ASP A 155 -13.68 18.55 2.96
C ASP A 155 -14.22 17.58 1.89
N SER A 156 -14.00 16.27 2.08
CA SER A 156 -14.22 15.24 1.05
C SER A 156 -15.14 14.11 1.53
N ALA A 157 -16.38 14.45 1.93
CA ALA A 157 -17.34 13.50 2.49
C ALA A 157 -17.57 12.26 1.60
N ASP A 158 -17.68 12.45 0.27
CA ASP A 158 -17.91 11.35 -0.67
C ASP A 158 -16.73 10.38 -0.73
N LEU A 159 -15.49 10.91 -0.80
CA LEU A 159 -14.28 10.10 -0.78
C LEU A 159 -14.10 9.40 0.57
N ALA A 160 -14.42 10.09 1.68
CA ALA A 160 -14.33 9.50 3.00
C ALA A 160 -15.30 8.33 3.18
N GLY A 161 -16.54 8.47 2.71
CA GLY A 161 -17.52 7.38 2.74
C GLY A 161 -17.09 6.18 1.91
N GLY A 162 -16.67 6.40 0.66
CA GLY A 162 -16.20 5.33 -0.23
C GLY A 162 -14.94 4.64 0.30
N PHE A 163 -13.97 5.42 0.77
CA PHE A 163 -12.74 4.91 1.35
C PHE A 163 -13.01 4.09 2.61
N ALA A 164 -13.81 4.60 3.55
CA ALA A 164 -14.13 3.88 4.78
C ALA A 164 -14.89 2.58 4.51
N ALA A 165 -15.84 2.59 3.56
CA ALA A 165 -16.57 1.39 3.16
C ALA A 165 -15.66 0.33 2.53
N ALA A 166 -14.69 0.74 1.72
CA ALA A 166 -13.76 -0.17 1.07
C ALA A 166 -12.68 -0.69 2.02
N VAL A 167 -12.01 0.22 2.74
CA VAL A 167 -10.80 -0.08 3.51
C VAL A 167 -11.11 -0.55 4.94
N GLY A 168 -12.29 -0.22 5.46
CA GLY A 168 -12.75 -0.65 6.79
C GLY A 168 -12.34 0.26 7.95
N TRP A 169 -11.78 1.44 7.66
CA TRP A 169 -11.53 2.49 8.66
C TRP A 169 -11.68 3.88 8.04
N ASP A 170 -12.04 4.86 8.86
CA ASP A 170 -12.26 6.24 8.43
C ASP A 170 -11.15 7.17 8.95
N PRO A 171 -10.40 7.87 8.07
CA PRO A 171 -9.38 8.81 8.51
C PRO A 171 -9.90 9.95 9.39
N ARG A 172 -11.19 10.33 9.25
CA ARG A 172 -11.84 11.35 10.09
C ARG A 172 -11.90 10.95 11.57
N GLU A 173 -11.96 9.65 11.85
CA GLU A 173 -12.05 9.12 13.20
C GLU A 173 -10.67 8.98 13.87
N VAL A 174 -9.58 9.03 13.08
CA VAL A 174 -8.21 8.87 13.60
C VAL A 174 -7.63 10.18 14.13
N GLY A 175 -8.00 11.31 13.52
CA GLY A 175 -7.61 12.65 13.96
C GLY A 175 -7.49 13.63 12.81
N GLU A 176 -7.01 14.84 13.09
CA GLU A 176 -6.93 15.92 12.11
C GLU A 176 -5.68 15.84 11.21
N GLY A 177 -5.78 16.50 10.05
CA GLY A 177 -4.65 16.72 9.13
C GLY A 177 -4.38 15.53 8.21
N TRP A 178 -5.38 14.66 8.02
CA TRP A 178 -5.34 13.63 7.00
C TRP A 178 -5.76 14.21 5.65
N MET A 179 -5.17 13.66 4.60
CA MET A 179 -5.48 14.05 3.23
C MET A 179 -5.70 12.81 2.37
N PHE A 180 -6.63 12.93 1.43
CA PHE A 180 -6.74 12.03 0.30
C PHE A 180 -5.85 12.48 -0.84
N PHE A 181 -5.21 11.51 -1.48
CA PHE A 181 -4.40 11.68 -2.68
C PHE A 181 -4.97 10.79 -3.78
N ARG A 182 -5.41 11.39 -4.89
CA ARG A 182 -5.91 10.64 -6.05
C ARG A 182 -4.76 10.41 -7.01
N LEU A 183 -4.42 9.15 -7.24
CA LEU A 183 -3.33 8.70 -8.08
C LEU A 183 -3.90 8.03 -9.33
N ARG A 184 -3.71 8.65 -10.48
CA ARG A 184 -4.10 8.11 -11.78
C ARG A 184 -3.06 7.13 -12.29
N PRO A 185 -3.42 5.86 -12.54
CA PRO A 185 -2.53 4.93 -13.22
C PRO A 185 -2.17 5.43 -14.62
N VAL A 186 -0.89 5.45 -14.93
CA VAL A 186 -0.31 5.76 -16.25
C VAL A 186 0.14 4.48 -16.94
N ARG A 187 0.68 3.52 -16.18
CA ARG A 187 1.06 2.21 -16.67
C ARG A 187 0.75 1.18 -15.59
N ILE A 188 0.21 0.04 -15.99
CA ILE A 188 -0.02 -1.10 -15.09
C ILE A 188 0.65 -2.31 -15.70
N GLN A 189 1.47 -2.96 -14.89
CA GLN A 189 2.14 -4.21 -15.20
C GLN A 189 1.57 -5.31 -14.30
N ALA A 190 1.19 -6.44 -14.88
CA ALA A 190 0.70 -7.60 -14.15
C ALA A 190 1.43 -8.85 -14.66
N PHE A 191 2.05 -9.58 -13.74
CA PHE A 191 2.85 -10.76 -14.09
C PHE A 191 2.92 -11.74 -12.92
N ARG A 192 2.97 -13.04 -13.25
CA ARG A 192 3.22 -14.14 -12.32
C ARG A 192 4.54 -14.81 -12.64
N GLY A 193 5.51 -14.64 -11.74
CA GLY A 193 6.85 -15.20 -11.92
C GLY A 193 7.61 -14.60 -13.10
N TYR A 194 8.74 -15.23 -13.44
CA TYR A 194 9.68 -14.71 -14.44
C TYR A 194 9.22 -14.96 -15.88
N ASP A 195 8.44 -16.01 -16.13
CA ASP A 195 7.99 -16.39 -17.47
C ASP A 195 7.01 -15.36 -18.06
N GLU A 196 6.30 -14.61 -17.21
CA GLU A 196 5.35 -13.58 -17.62
C GLU A 196 5.93 -12.16 -17.69
N ILE A 197 7.24 -11.98 -17.54
CA ILE A 197 7.87 -10.65 -17.66
C ILE A 197 7.67 -10.06 -19.07
N GLY A 198 7.68 -10.91 -20.10
CA GLY A 198 7.29 -10.53 -21.46
C GLY A 198 5.80 -10.20 -21.54
N GLY A 199 5.45 -9.08 -22.20
CA GLY A 199 4.04 -8.69 -22.40
C GLY A 199 3.27 -8.34 -21.12
N ARG A 200 3.95 -8.04 -20.00
CA ARG A 200 3.32 -7.78 -18.70
C ARG A 200 2.49 -6.51 -18.62
N ASP A 201 2.63 -5.60 -19.58
CA ASP A 201 1.84 -4.38 -19.60
C ASP A 201 0.37 -4.71 -19.91
N VAL A 202 -0.54 -4.23 -19.07
CA VAL A 202 -1.99 -4.30 -19.26
C VAL A 202 -2.61 -2.91 -19.41
N MET A 203 -1.87 -1.86 -19.05
CA MET A 203 -2.22 -0.46 -19.30
C MET A 203 -0.96 0.32 -19.67
N VAL A 204 -1.07 1.20 -20.66
CA VAL A 204 -0.01 2.14 -21.07
C VAL A 204 -0.64 3.50 -21.39
N ARG A 205 -0.02 4.59 -20.93
CA ARG A 205 -0.53 5.97 -21.08
C ARG A 205 -1.99 6.12 -20.62
N SER A 206 -2.31 5.54 -19.46
CA SER A 206 -3.66 5.53 -18.88
C SER A 206 -4.74 4.88 -19.77
N ARG A 207 -4.34 4.06 -20.74
CA ARG A 207 -5.25 3.29 -21.59
C ARG A 207 -5.03 1.80 -21.37
N TRP A 208 -6.11 1.09 -21.04
CA TRP A 208 -6.10 -0.37 -20.97
C TRP A 208 -5.79 -0.96 -22.34
N LEU A 209 -4.97 -1.99 -22.35
CA LEU A 209 -4.72 -2.78 -23.55
C LEU A 209 -5.87 -3.78 -23.77
N ALA A 210 -6.10 -4.11 -25.03
CA ALA A 210 -7.09 -5.09 -25.45
C ALA A 210 -6.55 -6.52 -25.30
#